data_AF-A0A820L1Z5-F1
#
_entry.id   AF-A0A820L1Z5-F1
#
_cell.length_a   1.000
_cell.length_b   1.000
_cell.length_c   1.000
_cell.angle_alpha   90.00
_cell.angle_beta   90.00
_cell.angle_gamma   90.00
#
_symmetry.space_group_name_H-M   'P 1'
#
loop_
_entity.id
_entity.type
_entity.pdbx_description
1 polymer ?
#
loop_
_entity_poly.entity_id
_entity_poly.type
_entity_poly.pdbx_seq_one_letter_code
_entity_poly.pdbx_strand_id
1 'polypeptide(L)'
;KQKQLLEDLFTDIERDYKFLIEKTHIQVITGQYEGIYSWIAINYVLGRFQLTNSQSKSKTTDSSTQNSDKRPSTVGILDMGGASAQIAFEVSENTPMSGSEVAEFSLGHDDDQEAFKYKIYVTTFLGYGANKVYDKYIDRIMSIALK
;
A
#
# COMPACT_ATOMS: atom_id res chain seq x y z
N LYS A 1 6.49 -26.18 -5.29
CA LYS A 1 5.64 -25.63 -6.37
C LYS A 1 5.83 -24.12 -6.51
N GLN A 2 5.26 -23.27 -5.64
CA GLN A 2 5.39 -21.80 -5.77
C GLN A 2 6.84 -21.31 -5.85
N LYS A 3 7.70 -21.68 -4.89
CA LYS A 3 9.12 -21.28 -4.90
C LYS A 3 9.83 -21.67 -6.21
N GLN A 4 9.59 -22.89 -6.70
CA GLN A 4 10.18 -23.36 -7.95
C GLN A 4 9.74 -22.52 -9.14
N LEU A 5 8.46 -22.14 -9.20
CA LEU A 5 7.95 -21.26 -10.26
C LEU A 5 8.60 -19.87 -10.22
N LEU A 6 8.76 -19.28 -9.04
CA LEU A 6 9.40 -17.96 -8.90
C LEU A 6 10.88 -18.01 -9.28
N GLU A 7 11.61 -19.08 -8.92
CA GLU A 7 13.01 -19.27 -9.31
C GLU A 7 13.16 -19.49 -10.82
N ASP A 8 12.23 -20.22 -11.44
CA ASP A 8 12.21 -20.46 -12.88
C ASP A 8 11.96 -19.15 -13.64
N LEU A 9 10.96 -18.37 -13.22
CA LEU A 9 10.68 -17.03 -13.76
C LEU A 9 11.88 -16.09 -13.64
N PHE A 10 12.55 -16.08 -12.49
CA PHE A 10 13.76 -15.28 -12.29
C PHE A 10 14.85 -15.69 -13.27
N THR A 11 15.11 -16.99 -13.38
CA THR A 11 16.15 -17.56 -14.25
C THR A 11 15.90 -17.23 -15.72
N ASP A 12 14.66 -17.35 -16.17
CA ASP A 12 14.27 -17.03 -17.55
C ASP A 12 14.42 -15.54 -17.84
N ILE A 13 13.99 -14.67 -16.93
CA ILE A 13 14.10 -13.21 -17.12
C ILE A 13 15.56 -12.76 -17.16
N GLU A 14 16.41 -13.30 -16.27
CA GLU A 14 17.84 -12.99 -16.23
C GLU A 14 18.58 -13.48 -17.48
N ARG A 15 18.18 -14.63 -18.04
CA ARG A 15 18.78 -15.19 -19.26
C ARG A 15 18.38 -14.42 -20.52
N ASP A 16 17.09 -14.10 -20.65
CA ASP A 16 16.52 -13.64 -21.92
C ASP A 16 16.46 -12.11 -22.06
N TYR A 17 16.59 -11.37 -20.95
CA TYR A 17 16.50 -9.91 -20.92
C TYR A 17 17.69 -9.25 -20.22
N LYS A 18 17.89 -7.96 -20.47
CA LYS A 18 18.96 -7.15 -19.86
C LYS A 18 18.45 -6.20 -18.77
N PHE A 19 17.41 -6.60 -18.05
CA PHE A 19 16.89 -5.82 -16.93
C PHE A 19 17.81 -5.96 -15.70
N LEU A 20 17.92 -4.91 -14.90
CA LEU A 20 18.47 -5.01 -13.55
C LEU A 20 17.41 -5.66 -12.66
N ILE A 21 17.58 -6.94 -12.37
CA ILE A 21 16.62 -7.72 -11.61
C ILE A 21 17.27 -8.40 -10.41
N GLU A 22 16.57 -8.40 -9.29
CA GLU A 22 16.93 -9.13 -8.08
C GLU A 22 15.83 -10.12 -7.74
N LYS A 23 16.16 -11.18 -7.00
CA LYS A 23 15.17 -12.19 -6.58
C LYS A 23 14.02 -11.58 -5.77
N THR A 24 14.28 -10.50 -5.04
CA THR A 24 13.31 -9.73 -4.25
C THR A 24 12.23 -9.06 -5.12
N HIS A 25 12.50 -8.81 -6.40
CA HIS A 25 11.53 -8.23 -7.32
C HIS A 25 10.43 -9.23 -7.74
N ILE A 26 10.68 -10.54 -7.63
CA ILE A 26 9.73 -11.59 -8.02
C ILE A 26 9.27 -12.34 -6.79
N GLN A 27 8.15 -11.90 -6.23
CA GLN A 27 7.57 -12.50 -5.04
C GLN A 27 6.04 -12.45 -5.07
N VAL A 28 5.42 -13.36 -4.34
CA VAL A 28 3.97 -13.28 -4.10
C VAL A 28 3.75 -12.37 -2.90
N ILE A 29 3.07 -11.26 -3.15
CA ILE A 29 2.73 -10.28 -2.14
C ILE A 29 1.50 -10.71 -1.34
N THR A 30 1.41 -10.25 -0.09
CA THR A 30 0.19 -10.43 0.71
C THR A 30 -0.84 -9.38 0.31
N GLY A 31 -2.11 -9.59 0.68
CA GLY A 31 -3.15 -8.57 0.46
C GLY A 31 -2.88 -7.27 1.20
N GLN A 32 -2.11 -7.32 2.30
CA GLN A 32 -1.63 -6.11 2.97
C GLN A 32 -0.75 -5.30 2.02
N TYR A 33 0.31 -5.89 1.45
CA TYR A 33 1.18 -5.21 0.49
C TYR A 33 0.41 -4.74 -0.76
N GLU A 34 -0.57 -5.50 -1.24
CA GLU A 34 -1.46 -5.06 -2.32
C GLU A 34 -2.18 -3.74 -1.96
N GLY A 35 -2.75 -3.64 -0.75
CA GLY A 35 -3.35 -2.40 -0.26
C GLY A 35 -2.35 -1.23 -0.11
N ILE A 36 -1.14 -1.51 0.41
CA ILE A 36 -0.08 -0.50 0.52
C ILE A 36 0.32 0.03 -0.86
N TYR A 37 0.59 -0.86 -1.81
CA TYR A 37 1.01 -0.45 -3.15
C TYR A 37 -0.08 0.29 -3.92
N SER A 38 -1.34 -0.13 -3.79
CA SER A 38 -2.48 0.60 -4.38
C SER A 38 -2.64 2.00 -3.77
N TRP A 39 -2.44 2.15 -2.45
CA TRP A 39 -2.43 3.45 -1.79
C TRP A 39 -1.27 4.34 -2.25
N ILE A 40 -0.06 3.78 -2.41
CA ILE A 40 1.10 4.52 -2.96
C ILE A 40 0.80 4.97 -4.38
N ALA A 41 0.29 4.07 -5.23
CA ALA A 41 0.03 4.35 -6.63
C ALA A 41 -0.96 5.50 -6.83
N ILE A 42 -2.10 5.49 -6.12
CA ILE A 42 -3.11 6.58 -6.28
C ILE A 42 -2.56 7.91 -5.78
N ASN A 43 -1.86 7.93 -4.65
CA ASN A 43 -1.32 9.16 -4.08
C ASN A 43 -0.15 9.71 -4.88
N TYR A 44 0.64 8.85 -5.52
CA TYR A 44 1.65 9.24 -6.48
C TYR A 44 1.03 9.93 -7.71
N VAL A 45 0.04 9.30 -8.35
CA VAL A 45 -0.65 9.85 -9.54
C VAL A 45 -1.37 11.16 -9.21
N LEU A 46 -1.92 11.29 -7.99
CA LEU A 46 -2.54 12.52 -7.50
C LEU A 46 -1.55 13.58 -7.00
N GLY A 47 -0.24 13.32 -7.08
CA GLY A 47 0.81 14.26 -6.67
C GLY A 47 0.84 14.55 -5.17
N ARG A 48 0.31 13.66 -4.33
CA ARG A 48 0.19 13.87 -2.87
C ARG A 48 1.52 13.79 -2.12
N PHE A 49 2.55 13.25 -2.77
CA PHE A 49 3.91 13.17 -2.21
C PHE A 49 4.80 14.37 -2.57
N GLN A 50 4.29 15.35 -3.32
CA GLN A 50 5.09 16.51 -3.71
C GLN A 50 5.08 17.56 -2.59
N LEU A 51 6.27 17.96 -2.14
CA LEU A 51 6.42 19.13 -1.27
C LEU A 51 6.34 20.39 -2.12
N THR A 52 5.44 21.31 -1.79
CA THR A 52 5.36 22.59 -2.50
C THR A 52 6.62 23.43 -2.26
N ASN A 53 7.07 24.17 -3.28
CA ASN A 53 8.33 24.94 -3.29
C ASN A 53 8.52 25.96 -2.13
N SER A 54 7.48 26.30 -1.37
CA SER A 54 7.62 27.06 -0.12
C SER A 54 8.34 26.29 1.00
N GLN A 55 8.47 24.96 0.89
CA GLN A 55 9.05 24.11 1.94
C GLN A 55 10.51 23.72 1.68
N SER A 56 11.05 23.95 0.48
CA SER A 56 12.46 23.64 0.15
C SER A 56 13.44 24.75 0.58
N LYS A 57 12.94 25.93 0.99
CA LYS A 57 13.77 27.11 1.33
C LYS A 57 13.74 27.56 2.80
N SER A 58 12.98 26.91 3.68
CA SER A 58 12.95 27.30 5.10
C SER A 58 14.09 26.64 5.88
N LYS A 59 15.32 27.08 5.63
CA LYS A 59 16.50 26.86 6.48
C LYS A 59 17.02 28.17 7.09
N THR A 60 16.15 29.17 7.22
CA THR A 60 16.47 30.40 7.93
C THR A 60 15.69 30.45 9.22
N THR A 61 16.44 30.33 10.31
CA THR A 61 16.13 30.78 11.67
C THR A 61 15.11 31.93 11.66
N ASP A 62 13.90 31.67 12.15
CA ASP A 62 13.19 32.58 13.05
C ASP A 62 11.94 31.90 13.63
N SER A 63 11.96 31.79 14.96
CA SER A 63 10.97 31.15 15.81
C SER A 63 9.78 32.09 16.04
N SER A 64 8.70 32.01 15.25
CA SER A 64 7.36 32.54 15.68
C SER A 64 6.23 32.41 14.63
N THR A 65 6.12 31.28 13.92
CA THR A 65 4.84 30.98 13.23
C THR A 65 4.63 29.48 13.12
N GLN A 66 3.63 28.96 13.84
CA GLN A 66 3.12 27.59 13.76
C GLN A 66 2.41 27.39 12.41
N ASN A 67 3.15 27.47 11.31
CA ASN A 67 2.76 26.93 10.02
C ASN A 67 3.50 25.62 9.87
N SER A 68 2.94 24.56 10.49
CA SER A 68 3.35 23.19 10.25
C SER A 68 3.52 23.00 8.74
N ASP A 69 4.73 22.61 8.31
CA ASP A 69 5.06 22.20 6.96
C ASP A 69 4.11 21.07 6.53
N LYS A 70 2.90 21.44 6.08
CA LYS A 70 1.84 20.49 5.81
C LYS A 70 2.01 19.97 4.40
N ARG A 71 2.54 18.75 4.30
CA ARG A 71 2.41 17.94 3.09
C ARG A 71 0.93 17.81 2.69
N PRO A 72 0.62 17.64 1.40
CA PRO A 72 -0.75 17.43 0.95
C PRO A 72 -1.40 16.25 1.67
N SER A 73 -2.68 16.38 2.03
CA SER A 73 -3.44 15.23 2.55
C SER A 73 -3.52 14.14 1.49
N THR A 74 -3.26 12.91 1.92
CA THR A 74 -3.38 11.72 1.08
C THR A 74 -4.85 11.30 0.96
N VAL A 75 -5.11 10.39 0.01
CA VAL A 75 -6.43 9.81 -0.23
C VAL A 75 -6.36 8.33 0.16
N GLY A 76 -7.37 7.86 0.88
CA GLY A 76 -7.55 6.44 1.18
C GLY A 76 -8.06 5.66 -0.02
N ILE A 77 -7.91 4.35 0.03
CA ILE A 77 -8.40 3.43 -1.00
C ILE A 77 -9.33 2.38 -0.41
N LEU A 78 -10.24 1.90 -1.28
CA LEU A 78 -11.01 0.69 -1.11
C LEU A 78 -10.87 -0.09 -2.43
N ASP A 79 -10.24 -1.25 -2.38
CA ASP A 79 -10.02 -2.12 -3.54
C ASP A 79 -10.78 -3.43 -3.34
N MET A 80 -11.51 -3.88 -4.36
CA MET A 80 -12.27 -5.13 -4.33
C MET A 80 -11.83 -5.99 -5.50
N GLY A 81 -10.89 -6.90 -5.22
CA GLY A 81 -10.45 -7.90 -6.17
C GLY A 81 -11.41 -9.09 -6.27
N GLY A 82 -10.97 -10.16 -6.92
CA GLY A 82 -11.76 -11.40 -7.03
C GLY A 82 -11.84 -12.20 -5.73
N ALA A 83 -10.74 -12.26 -4.98
CA ALA A 83 -10.61 -13.10 -3.78
C ALA A 83 -10.79 -12.33 -2.46
N SER A 84 -10.30 -11.10 -2.41
CA SER A 84 -10.28 -10.24 -1.21
C SER A 84 -10.73 -8.83 -1.53
N ALA A 85 -11.00 -8.08 -0.47
CA ALA A 85 -11.12 -6.62 -0.50
C ALA A 85 -10.11 -6.01 0.48
N GLN A 86 -9.58 -4.83 0.14
CA GLN A 86 -8.53 -4.14 0.85
C GLN A 86 -8.97 -2.71 1.17
N ILE A 87 -8.62 -2.24 2.35
CA ILE A 87 -8.78 -0.85 2.77
C ILE A 87 -7.41 -0.36 3.20
N ALA A 88 -6.98 0.79 2.68
CA ALA A 88 -5.76 1.44 3.13
C ALA A 88 -5.91 2.96 3.18
N PHE A 89 -5.52 3.58 4.28
CA PHE A 89 -5.53 5.04 4.44
C PHE A 89 -4.49 5.48 5.46
N GLU A 90 -4.05 6.71 5.32
CA GLU A 90 -3.12 7.32 6.24
C GLU A 90 -3.79 7.67 7.58
N VAL A 91 -3.06 7.42 8.67
CA VAL A 91 -3.46 7.80 10.02
C VAL A 91 -2.50 8.83 10.60
N SER A 92 -2.97 9.64 11.54
CA SER A 92 -2.12 10.60 12.23
C SER A 92 -1.05 9.88 13.04
N GLU A 93 0.13 10.48 13.15
CA GLU A 93 1.26 9.91 13.91
C GLU A 93 0.89 9.65 15.39
N ASN A 94 0.15 10.58 15.98
CA ASN A 94 -0.35 10.49 17.37
C ASN A 94 -1.50 9.48 17.56
N THR A 95 -1.98 8.84 16.49
CA THR A 95 -3.02 7.84 16.61
C THR A 95 -2.43 6.58 17.28
N PRO A 96 -2.98 6.16 18.44
CA PRO A 96 -2.48 5.00 19.19
C PRO A 96 -2.98 3.71 18.54
N MET A 97 -2.61 3.50 17.29
CA MET A 97 -2.76 2.24 16.58
C MET A 97 -1.42 1.53 16.57
N SER A 98 -1.44 0.28 17.00
CA SER A 98 -0.35 -0.68 16.92
C SER A 98 -0.94 -2.04 16.56
N GLY A 99 -0.18 -2.85 15.83
CA GLY A 99 -0.62 -4.17 15.40
C GLY A 99 -0.24 -4.45 13.95
N SER A 100 -0.63 -5.64 13.49
CA SER A 100 -0.32 -6.12 12.13
C SER A 100 -1.00 -5.34 11.02
N GLU A 101 -1.96 -4.47 11.32
CA GLU A 101 -2.76 -3.70 10.36
C GLU A 101 -2.21 -2.28 10.17
N VAL A 102 -1.09 -1.95 10.82
CA VAL A 102 -0.40 -0.67 10.67
C VAL A 102 0.91 -0.92 9.94
N ALA A 103 1.16 -0.14 8.90
CA ALA A 103 2.43 -0.12 8.20
C ALA A 103 3.06 1.27 8.32
N GLU A 104 4.35 1.30 8.64
CA GLU A 104 5.16 2.51 8.75
C GLU A 104 6.33 2.40 7.78
N PHE A 105 6.50 3.39 6.91
CA PHE A 105 7.59 3.42 5.93
C PHE A 105 7.93 4.85 5.50
N SER A 106 9.13 5.04 4.97
CA SER A 106 9.56 6.27 4.32
C SER A 106 9.54 6.10 2.80
N LEU A 107 9.03 7.10 2.07
CA LEU A 107 9.15 7.21 0.62
C LEU A 107 10.27 8.19 0.21
N GLY A 108 10.94 8.80 1.17
CA GLY A 108 12.05 9.74 0.96
C GLY A 108 13.33 9.02 0.58
N HIS A 109 14.29 9.76 0.00
CA HIS A 109 15.63 9.24 -0.25
C HIS A 109 16.43 9.06 1.05
N ASP A 110 16.30 10.03 1.96
CA ASP A 110 16.92 9.97 3.29
C ASP A 110 15.87 9.59 4.33
N ASP A 111 16.19 8.64 5.20
CA ASP A 111 15.31 8.18 6.28
C ASP A 111 15.00 9.29 7.31
N ASP A 112 15.78 10.36 7.32
CA ASP A 112 15.62 11.50 8.23
C ASP A 112 14.61 12.55 7.73
N GLN A 113 14.06 12.39 6.51
CA GLN A 113 13.05 13.32 6.01
C GLN A 113 11.66 12.96 6.53
N GLU A 114 11.31 13.49 7.70
CA GLU A 114 10.00 13.35 8.37
C GLU A 114 8.81 13.62 7.43
N ALA A 115 8.97 14.54 6.48
CA ALA A 115 7.93 14.88 5.51
C ALA A 115 7.52 13.71 4.58
N PHE A 116 8.33 12.66 4.49
CA PHE A 116 8.08 11.46 3.68
C PHE A 116 7.87 10.20 4.52
N LYS A 117 7.73 10.32 5.84
CA LYS A 117 7.32 9.21 6.70
C LYS A 117 5.80 9.11 6.70
N TYR A 118 5.32 7.90 6.43
CA TYR A 118 3.90 7.58 6.35
C TYR A 118 3.55 6.48 7.34
N LYS A 119 2.50 6.71 8.11
CA LYS A 119 1.84 5.70 8.94
C LYS A 119 0.48 5.42 8.32
N ILE A 120 0.28 4.21 7.83
CA ILE A 120 -0.96 3.82 7.16
C ILE A 120 -1.63 2.68 7.91
N TYR A 121 -2.95 2.78 8.04
CA TYR A 121 -3.79 1.63 8.38
C TYR A 121 -4.08 0.87 7.09
N VAL A 122 -3.89 -0.44 7.11
CA VAL A 122 -4.14 -1.34 6.00
C VAL A 122 -4.70 -2.67 6.50
N THR A 123 -5.83 -3.08 5.95
CA THR A 123 -6.45 -4.37 6.28
C THR A 123 -6.95 -5.07 5.04
N THR A 124 -7.04 -6.40 5.11
CA THR A 124 -7.47 -7.26 4.00
C THR A 124 -8.55 -8.22 4.49
N PHE A 125 -9.69 -8.20 3.79
CA PHE A 125 -10.81 -9.10 4.03
C PHE A 125 -10.79 -10.24 3.02
N LEU A 126 -10.11 -11.34 3.37
CA LEU A 126 -10.07 -12.53 2.52
C LEU A 126 -11.47 -13.18 2.43
N GLY A 127 -11.87 -13.55 1.21
CA GLY A 127 -13.20 -14.11 0.95
C GLY A 127 -14.29 -13.07 0.80
N TYR A 128 -13.94 -11.78 0.77
CA TYR A 128 -14.86 -10.66 0.49
C TYR A 128 -14.57 -9.98 -0.85
N GLY A 129 -13.73 -10.58 -1.69
CA GLY A 129 -13.65 -10.20 -3.10
C GLY A 129 -14.89 -10.61 -3.88
N ALA A 130 -15.11 -9.99 -5.04
CA ALA A 130 -16.33 -10.11 -5.83
C ALA A 130 -16.71 -11.57 -6.12
N ASN A 131 -15.75 -12.39 -6.57
CA ASN A 131 -16.01 -13.80 -6.90
C ASN A 131 -16.33 -14.62 -5.63
N LYS A 132 -15.63 -14.35 -4.53
CA LYS A 132 -15.87 -15.05 -3.25
C LYS A 132 -17.20 -14.68 -2.62
N VAL A 133 -17.63 -13.43 -2.75
CA VAL A 133 -18.97 -13.00 -2.34
C VAL A 133 -20.03 -13.68 -3.20
N TYR A 134 -19.80 -13.76 -4.52
CA TYR A 134 -20.69 -14.48 -5.43
C TYR A 134 -20.81 -15.97 -5.07
N ASP A 135 -19.69 -16.68 -4.87
CA ASP A 135 -19.68 -18.09 -4.46
C ASP A 135 -20.49 -18.29 -3.16
N LYS A 136 -20.20 -17.47 -2.12
CA LYS A 136 -20.93 -17.51 -0.84
C LYS A 136 -22.43 -17.25 -1.01
N TYR A 137 -22.79 -16.33 -1.91
CA TYR A 137 -24.19 -16.03 -2.20
C TYR A 137 -24.88 -17.25 -2.82
N ILE A 138 -24.29 -17.86 -3.85
CA ILE A 138 -24.85 -19.06 -4.48
C ILE A 138 -24.96 -20.22 -3.48
N ASP A 139 -23.92 -20.48 -2.69
CA ASP A 139 -23.94 -21.52 -1.64
C ASP A 139 -25.07 -21.27 -0.64
N ARG A 140 -25.30 -20.01 -0.25
CA ARG A 140 -26.38 -19.63 0.65
C ARG A 140 -27.75 -19.92 0.03
N ILE A 141 -27.97 -19.54 -1.23
CA ILE A 141 -29.23 -19.81 -1.94
C ILE A 141 -29.49 -21.33 -2.03
N MET A 142 -28.48 -22.11 -2.42
CA MET A 142 -28.61 -23.57 -2.52
C MET A 142 -28.90 -24.23 -1.17
N SER A 143 -28.25 -23.76 -0.09
CA SER A 143 -28.51 -24.29 1.25
C SER A 143 -29.91 -24.01 1.79
N ILE A 144 -30.57 -22.95 1.31
CA ILE A 144 -31.95 -22.63 1.64
C ILE A 144 -32.90 -23.48 0.79
N ALA A 145 -32.61 -23.64 -0.50
CA ALA A 145 -33.45 -24.42 -1.42
C ALA A 145 -33.45 -25.93 -1.14
N LEU A 146 -32.39 -26.45 -0.50
CA LEU A 146 -32.25 -27.85 -0.13
C LEU A 146 -32.75 -28.18 1.29
N LYS A 147 -33.32 -27.20 2.00
CA LYS A 147 -34.02 -27.38 3.29
C LYS A 147 -35.52 -27.42 3.07
#